data_AF-A0A8S3CKQ0-F1
#
_entry.id   AF-A0A8S3CKQ0-F1
#
_cell.length_a   1.000
_cell.length_b   1.000
_cell.length_c   1.000
_cell.angle_alpha   90.00
_cell.angle_beta   90.00
_cell.angle_gamma   90.00
#
_symmetry.space_group_name_H-M   'P 1'
#
loop_
_entity.id
_entity.type
_entity.pdbx_description
1 polymer ?
#
loop_
_entity_poly.entity_id
_entity_poly.type
_entity_poly.pdbx_seq_one_letter_code
_entity_poly.pdbx_strand_id
1 'polypeptide(L)'
;VELRYRRCNTVVLSVWVGYREPIIDAWLSESLQQLNTVKKIGVPIRSGFSYKIVIYGLTGDCPAIKLATKHVNHQGYWCCWFCYTKGIHEDKKRQYYFENKLSLRSSFEYFYYSKEVQRTNTNIFGHLSVSPFTTVFDVPLPRSLIIDYMHVSLLRHTKTVIQYLYKNYLKPRERNELDERFRTQSFPHFFNRKMRPVKEFSYCKATGLRNMLLYGLLPLIRPFVPVPVAAHLSLYVTSMRLLHGPRKLGSDTELVANQLISIYYKDHPLFYKKIQNYVLHLHCHLADQYYLHGSLSNLGVFGQESFLGYFSRGRSGTRNLGQIILNNYHVDFTLYNQSQQISNN
;
A
#
# COMPACT_ATOMS: atom_id res chain seq x y z
N VAL A 1 -6.79 8.22 17.25
CA VAL A 1 -6.37 7.06 16.42
C VAL A 1 -7.64 6.34 16.03
N GLU A 2 -7.90 6.14 14.73
CA GLU A 2 -9.06 5.37 14.27
C GLU A 2 -9.12 4.03 15.00
N LEU A 3 -10.32 3.66 15.48
CA LEU A 3 -10.54 2.43 16.25
C LEU A 3 -9.90 1.20 15.59
N ARG A 4 -9.97 1.12 14.26
CA ARG A 4 -9.38 0.05 13.44
C ARG A 4 -7.90 -0.21 13.70
N TYR A 5 -7.09 0.82 13.96
CA TYR A 5 -5.63 0.69 14.10
C TYR A 5 -5.17 0.53 15.56
N ARG A 6 -6.10 0.37 16.51
CA ARG A 6 -5.74 0.01 17.88
C ARG A 6 -5.17 -1.40 17.91
N ARG A 7 -4.13 -1.62 18.71
CA ARG A 7 -3.46 -2.93 18.82
C ARG A 7 -4.42 -4.02 19.30
N CYS A 8 -5.36 -3.69 20.19
CA CYS A 8 -6.39 -4.61 20.66
C CYS A 8 -7.37 -5.07 19.57
N ASN A 9 -7.40 -4.39 18.42
CA ASN A 9 -8.20 -4.77 17.25
C ASN A 9 -7.34 -5.46 16.16
N THR A 10 -6.11 -5.85 16.48
CA THR A 10 -5.21 -6.58 15.58
C THR A 10 -5.05 -8.02 16.09
N VAL A 11 -5.15 -8.99 15.19
CA VAL A 11 -4.84 -10.40 15.50
C VAL A 11 -3.64 -10.81 14.66
N VAL A 12 -2.62 -11.36 15.32
CA VAL A 12 -1.44 -11.90 14.64
C VAL A 12 -1.78 -13.31 14.16
N LEU A 13 -1.81 -13.51 12.84
CA LEU A 13 -2.08 -14.82 12.26
C LEU A 13 -0.85 -15.74 12.30
N SER A 14 0.31 -15.20 11.93
CA SER A 14 1.56 -15.95 11.90
C SER A 14 2.77 -15.01 11.88
N VAL A 15 3.93 -15.51 12.33
CA VAL A 15 5.20 -14.80 12.36
C VAL A 15 6.28 -15.70 11.80
N TRP A 16 7.02 -15.20 10.81
CA TRP A 16 8.23 -15.85 10.32
C TRP A 16 9.46 -15.19 10.94
N VAL A 17 10.35 -16.00 11.50
CA VAL A 17 11.66 -15.55 11.99
C VAL A 17 12.74 -16.35 11.29
N GLY A 18 13.39 -15.73 10.31
CA GLY A 18 14.48 -16.34 9.57
C GLY A 18 15.23 -15.32 8.72
N TYR A 19 16.48 -15.66 8.38
CA TYR A 19 17.31 -14.84 7.51
C TYR A 19 16.90 -14.93 6.02
N ARG A 20 16.16 -15.98 5.65
CA ARG A 20 15.69 -16.23 4.28
C ARG A 20 14.18 -16.01 4.20
N GLU A 21 13.72 -15.68 2.99
CA GLU A 21 12.30 -15.63 2.65
C GLU A 21 11.66 -17.00 2.93
N PRO A 22 10.49 -17.07 3.60
CA PRO A 22 9.84 -18.34 3.91
C PRO A 22 9.32 -19.03 2.65
N ILE A 23 9.31 -20.36 2.68
CA ILE A 23 8.43 -21.14 1.80
C ILE A 23 7.01 -20.90 2.29
N ILE A 24 6.31 -19.94 1.68
CA ILE A 24 5.05 -19.42 2.22
C ILE A 24 3.96 -20.48 2.40
N ASP A 25 3.90 -21.48 1.52
CA ASP A 25 2.94 -22.58 1.65
C ASP A 25 3.17 -23.36 2.94
N ALA A 26 4.42 -23.76 3.22
CA ALA A 26 4.77 -24.48 4.43
C ALA A 26 4.58 -23.61 5.68
N TRP A 27 4.97 -22.34 5.60
CA TRP A 27 4.86 -21.41 6.72
C TRP A 27 3.40 -21.12 7.12
N LEU A 28 2.51 -20.90 6.15
CA LEU A 28 1.14 -20.47 6.42
C LEU A 28 0.12 -21.62 6.43
N SER A 29 0.48 -22.85 6.06
CA SER A 29 -0.46 -23.97 5.91
C SER A 29 -1.35 -24.15 7.13
N GLU A 30 -0.76 -24.29 8.32
CA GLU A 30 -1.51 -24.52 9.55
C GLU A 30 -2.37 -23.31 9.93
N SER A 31 -1.81 -22.10 9.87
CA SER A 31 -2.54 -20.87 10.21
C SER A 31 -3.74 -20.64 9.29
N LEU A 32 -3.62 -20.91 7.99
CA LEU A 32 -4.72 -20.77 7.03
C LEU A 32 -5.76 -21.87 7.19
N GLN A 33 -5.36 -23.10 7.56
CA GLN A 33 -6.29 -24.17 7.90
C GLN A 33 -7.10 -23.82 9.16
N GLN A 34 -6.45 -23.35 10.22
CA GLN A 34 -7.12 -22.88 11.44
C GLN A 34 -8.09 -21.74 11.11
N LEU A 35 -7.66 -20.76 10.32
CA LEU A 35 -8.50 -19.64 9.90
C LEU A 35 -9.73 -20.11 9.11
N ASN A 36 -9.58 -21.08 8.21
CA ASN A 36 -10.70 -21.70 7.51
C ASN A 36 -11.68 -22.41 8.44
N THR A 37 -11.17 -23.12 9.46
CA THR A 37 -12.02 -23.77 10.47
C THR A 37 -12.81 -22.72 11.26
N VAL A 38 -12.16 -21.66 11.75
CA VAL A 38 -12.82 -20.58 12.48
C VAL A 38 -13.85 -19.85 11.60
N LYS A 39 -13.56 -19.63 10.32
CA LYS A 39 -14.52 -19.07 9.38
C LYS A 39 -15.77 -19.93 9.21
N LYS A 40 -15.62 -21.26 9.18
CA LYS A 40 -16.74 -22.21 9.01
C LYS A 40 -17.61 -22.30 10.27
N ILE A 41 -16.99 -22.37 11.44
CA ILE A 41 -17.69 -22.54 12.72
C ILE A 41 -18.24 -21.21 13.25
N GLY A 42 -17.57 -20.10 12.93
CA GLY A 42 -17.78 -18.81 13.57
C GLY A 42 -17.07 -18.71 14.93
N VAL A 43 -17.05 -17.50 15.48
CA VAL A 43 -16.51 -17.25 16.83
C VAL A 43 -17.68 -17.19 17.81
N PRO A 44 -17.87 -18.19 18.68
CA PRO A 44 -18.99 -18.20 19.62
C PRO A 44 -18.84 -17.09 20.66
N ILE A 45 -19.96 -16.49 21.05
CA ILE A 45 -20.05 -15.54 22.15
C ILE A 45 -20.96 -16.06 23.27
N ARG A 46 -20.74 -15.56 24.50
CA ARG A 46 -21.43 -16.02 25.72
C ARG A 46 -22.96 -15.96 25.64
N SER A 47 -23.52 -15.16 24.72
CA SER A 47 -24.96 -15.01 24.49
C SER A 47 -25.57 -16.06 23.56
N GLY A 48 -24.82 -17.10 23.16
CA GLY A 48 -25.31 -18.15 22.25
C GLY A 48 -25.31 -17.76 20.76
N PHE A 49 -24.90 -16.54 20.43
CA PHE A 49 -24.64 -16.11 19.06
C PHE A 49 -23.21 -16.45 18.63
N SER A 50 -22.93 -16.38 17.31
CA SER A 50 -21.58 -16.51 16.78
C SER A 50 -21.27 -15.39 15.78
N TYR A 51 -20.03 -14.88 15.81
CA TYR A 51 -19.54 -13.94 14.81
C TYR A 51 -19.00 -14.70 13.59
N LYS A 52 -19.49 -14.33 12.41
CA LYS A 52 -18.92 -14.77 11.14
C LYS A 52 -17.67 -13.94 10.81
N ILE A 53 -16.58 -14.62 10.46
CA ILE A 53 -15.36 -13.96 9.99
C ILE A 53 -15.42 -13.81 8.47
N VAL A 54 -15.27 -12.57 8.00
CA VAL A 54 -15.12 -12.22 6.58
C VAL A 54 -13.72 -11.65 6.37
N ILE A 55 -12.98 -12.23 5.42
CA ILE A 55 -11.67 -11.78 4.99
C ILE A 55 -11.84 -11.12 3.63
N TYR A 56 -11.88 -9.80 3.70
CA TYR A 56 -12.25 -8.95 2.58
C TYR A 56 -11.09 -8.74 1.60
N GLY A 57 -9.85 -8.67 2.08
CA GLY A 57 -8.71 -8.47 1.22
C GLY A 57 -7.35 -8.53 1.90
N LEU A 58 -6.32 -8.39 1.07
CA LEU A 58 -4.92 -8.43 1.42
C LEU A 58 -4.26 -7.14 0.95
N THR A 59 -3.46 -6.54 1.83
CA THR A 59 -2.68 -5.34 1.54
C THR A 59 -1.28 -5.45 2.12
N GLY A 60 -0.34 -4.71 1.56
CA GLY A 60 1.07 -4.76 1.91
C GLY A 60 1.92 -4.10 0.83
N ASP A 61 3.23 -4.07 1.07
CA ASP A 61 4.17 -3.62 0.04
C ASP A 61 4.29 -4.65 -1.10
N CYS A 62 4.80 -4.24 -2.26
CA CYS A 62 4.86 -5.13 -3.43
C CYS A 62 5.62 -6.45 -3.16
N PRO A 63 6.75 -6.47 -2.42
CA PRO A 63 7.41 -7.72 -2.02
C PRO A 63 6.52 -8.66 -1.20
N ALA A 64 5.82 -8.19 -0.16
CA ALA A 64 4.93 -9.03 0.62
C ALA A 64 3.76 -9.57 -0.23
N ILE A 65 3.16 -8.72 -1.07
CA ILE A 65 2.09 -9.15 -1.97
C ILE A 65 2.59 -10.16 -3.00
N LYS A 66 3.79 -9.97 -3.57
CA LYS A 66 4.43 -10.93 -4.49
C LYS A 66 4.51 -12.32 -3.85
N LEU A 67 5.02 -12.39 -2.62
CA LEU A 67 5.13 -13.64 -1.87
C LEU A 67 3.75 -14.27 -1.61
N ALA A 68 2.80 -13.48 -1.09
CA ALA A 68 1.45 -13.94 -0.76
C ALA A 68 0.64 -14.39 -1.97
N THR A 69 0.78 -13.72 -3.12
CA THR A 69 0.00 -14.01 -4.33
C THR A 69 0.69 -15.00 -5.26
N LYS A 70 1.97 -15.34 -5.00
CA LYS A 70 2.83 -16.07 -5.93
C LYS A 70 2.79 -15.49 -7.34
N HIS A 71 3.01 -14.18 -7.39
CA HIS A 71 3.06 -13.41 -8.62
C HIS A 71 4.48 -12.84 -8.81
N VAL A 72 4.85 -12.47 -10.04
CA VAL A 72 6.16 -11.85 -10.30
C VAL A 72 6.33 -10.54 -9.55
N ASN A 73 7.58 -10.16 -9.30
CA ASN A 73 7.92 -8.90 -8.65
C ASN A 73 7.58 -7.68 -9.53
N HIS A 74 7.66 -6.48 -8.95
CA HIS A 74 7.35 -5.20 -9.57
C HIS A 74 8.19 -4.81 -10.83
N GLN A 75 9.20 -5.62 -11.20
CA GLN A 75 10.02 -5.42 -12.41
C GLN A 75 9.74 -6.48 -13.50
N GLY A 76 8.83 -7.42 -13.25
CA GLY A 76 8.43 -8.45 -14.22
C GLY A 76 7.65 -7.88 -15.40
N TYR A 77 7.68 -8.54 -16.56
CA TYR A 77 6.96 -8.07 -17.75
C TYR A 77 5.45 -7.91 -17.54
N TRP A 78 4.84 -8.79 -16.74
CA TRP A 78 3.41 -8.79 -16.48
C TRP A 78 3.14 -8.68 -14.99
N CYS A 79 3.69 -7.67 -14.32
CA CYS A 79 3.63 -7.63 -12.85
C CYS A 79 2.33 -7.06 -12.29
N CYS A 80 1.49 -6.42 -13.10
CA CYS A 80 0.23 -5.87 -12.60
C CYS A 80 -0.72 -7.00 -12.20
N TRP A 81 -1.24 -6.89 -10.98
CA TRP A 81 -2.21 -7.84 -10.44
C TRP A 81 -3.59 -7.71 -11.06
N PHE A 82 -3.93 -6.52 -11.57
CA PHE A 82 -5.29 -6.18 -11.98
C PHE A 82 -5.49 -6.19 -13.50
N CYS A 83 -4.42 -6.03 -14.28
CA CYS A 83 -4.50 -5.97 -15.73
C CYS A 83 -3.34 -6.71 -16.43
N TYR A 84 -3.45 -6.81 -17.74
CA TYR A 84 -2.44 -7.38 -18.64
C TYR A 84 -1.59 -6.30 -19.32
N THR A 85 -1.30 -5.16 -18.70
CA THR A 85 -0.32 -4.22 -19.27
C THR A 85 1.08 -4.85 -19.23
N LYS A 86 1.75 -4.93 -20.39
CA LYS A 86 3.11 -5.49 -20.50
C LYS A 86 4.15 -4.39 -20.32
N GLY A 87 5.08 -4.59 -19.40
CA GLY A 87 6.20 -3.68 -19.21
C GLY A 87 7.33 -3.91 -20.21
N ILE A 88 7.97 -2.83 -20.65
CA ILE A 88 9.10 -2.82 -21.59
C ILE A 88 10.41 -2.63 -20.82
N HIS A 89 11.48 -3.31 -21.26
CA HIS A 89 12.78 -3.20 -20.62
C HIS A 89 13.55 -2.04 -21.24
N GLU A 90 13.82 -1.00 -20.46
CA GLU A 90 14.57 0.17 -20.89
C GLU A 90 15.55 0.60 -19.81
N ASP A 91 16.83 0.76 -20.17
CA ASP A 91 17.89 1.24 -19.28
C ASP A 91 17.94 0.55 -17.91
N LYS A 92 17.96 -0.79 -17.93
CA LYS A 92 18.01 -1.65 -16.74
C LYS A 92 16.77 -1.54 -15.84
N LYS A 93 15.69 -0.92 -16.32
CA LYS A 93 14.43 -0.76 -15.59
C LYS A 93 13.25 -1.22 -16.43
N ARG A 94 12.16 -1.56 -15.74
CA ARG A 94 10.88 -1.90 -16.35
C ARG A 94 9.99 -0.65 -16.39
N GLN A 95 9.56 -0.25 -17.58
CA GLN A 95 8.59 0.81 -17.79
C GLN A 95 7.25 0.22 -18.21
N TYR A 96 6.14 0.81 -17.78
CA TYR A 96 4.77 0.44 -18.14
C TYR A 96 4.15 1.70 -18.73
N TYR A 97 3.92 1.73 -20.03
CA TYR A 97 3.36 2.90 -20.68
C TYR A 97 1.87 3.02 -20.41
N PHE A 98 1.37 4.23 -20.53
CA PHE A 98 -0.06 4.49 -20.42
C PHE A 98 -0.80 3.82 -21.59
N GLU A 99 -1.91 3.15 -21.27
CA GLU A 99 -2.82 2.54 -22.23
C GLU A 99 -4.20 3.18 -22.03
N ASN A 100 -4.82 3.67 -23.12
CA ASN A 100 -6.15 4.30 -23.04
C ASN A 100 -7.22 3.36 -22.48
N LYS A 101 -7.07 2.05 -22.73
CA LYS A 101 -7.98 1.02 -22.27
C LYS A 101 -7.17 -0.15 -21.73
N LEU A 102 -7.35 -0.44 -20.44
CA LEU A 102 -6.69 -1.55 -19.78
C LEU A 102 -7.48 -2.85 -20.00
N SER A 103 -6.77 -3.92 -20.34
CA SER A 103 -7.32 -5.27 -20.31
C SER A 103 -7.24 -5.82 -18.89
N LEU A 104 -8.36 -5.80 -18.17
CA LEU A 104 -8.43 -6.23 -16.77
C LEU A 104 -8.47 -7.76 -16.66
N ARG A 105 -7.87 -8.28 -15.58
CA ARG A 105 -7.91 -9.71 -15.24
C ARG A 105 -9.23 -10.03 -14.57
N SER A 106 -9.98 -10.98 -15.10
CA SER A 106 -11.09 -11.58 -14.36
C SER A 106 -10.58 -12.50 -13.25
N SER A 107 -11.40 -12.73 -12.23
CA SER A 107 -11.07 -13.68 -11.17
C SER A 107 -10.94 -15.12 -11.67
N PHE A 108 -11.72 -15.47 -12.70
CA PHE A 108 -11.62 -16.76 -13.37
C PHE A 108 -10.26 -16.94 -14.04
N GLU A 109 -9.85 -16.00 -14.92
CA GLU A 109 -8.57 -16.09 -15.62
C GLU A 109 -7.38 -16.05 -14.67
N TYR A 110 -7.46 -15.21 -13.62
CA TYR A 110 -6.40 -15.14 -12.61
C TYR A 110 -6.15 -16.50 -11.97
N PHE A 111 -7.22 -17.19 -11.55
CA PHE A 111 -7.13 -18.53 -10.98
C PHE A 111 -6.70 -19.59 -12.00
N TYR A 112 -7.28 -19.55 -13.21
CA TYR A 112 -6.95 -20.46 -14.29
C TYR A 112 -5.45 -20.43 -14.62
N TYR A 113 -4.89 -19.24 -14.87
CA TYR A 113 -3.46 -19.12 -15.16
C TYR A 113 -2.58 -19.51 -13.97
N SER A 114 -2.98 -19.19 -12.74
CA SER A 114 -2.26 -19.66 -11.54
C SER A 114 -2.18 -21.20 -11.46
N LYS A 115 -3.26 -21.89 -11.82
CA LYS A 115 -3.32 -23.37 -11.87
C LYS A 115 -2.48 -23.93 -13.01
N GLU A 116 -2.55 -23.33 -14.19
CA GLU A 116 -1.75 -23.75 -15.33
C GLU A 116 -0.25 -23.59 -15.08
N VAL A 117 0.19 -22.49 -14.46
CA VAL A 117 1.60 -22.34 -14.04
C VAL A 117 2.00 -23.41 -13.03
N GLN A 118 1.15 -23.74 -12.05
CA GLN A 118 1.43 -24.79 -11.07
C GLN A 118 1.61 -26.16 -11.73
N ARG A 119 0.88 -26.45 -12.82
CA ARG A 119 0.96 -27.71 -13.57
C ARG A 119 2.16 -27.77 -14.52
N THR A 120 2.44 -26.67 -15.21
CA THR A 120 3.43 -26.60 -16.30
C THR A 120 4.79 -26.07 -15.87
N ASN A 121 4.88 -25.51 -14.66
CA ASN A 121 6.04 -24.80 -14.13
C ASN A 121 6.58 -23.70 -15.06
N THR A 122 5.72 -23.14 -15.92
CA THR A 122 6.07 -22.10 -16.89
C THR A 122 5.33 -20.81 -16.53
N ASN A 123 6.03 -19.67 -16.47
CA ASN A 123 5.40 -18.40 -16.16
C ASN A 123 4.37 -18.01 -17.24
N ILE A 124 3.13 -17.75 -16.82
CA ILE A 124 2.06 -17.27 -17.69
C ILE A 124 1.55 -15.94 -17.15
N PHE A 125 1.68 -14.88 -17.93
CA PHE A 125 1.23 -13.53 -17.57
C PHE A 125 1.60 -13.08 -16.14
N GLY A 126 2.79 -13.45 -15.65
CA GLY A 126 3.27 -13.04 -14.33
C GLY A 126 2.87 -13.94 -13.17
N HIS A 127 2.07 -14.98 -13.38
CA HIS A 127 1.76 -15.98 -12.37
C HIS A 127 2.95 -16.90 -12.12
N LEU A 128 3.17 -17.32 -10.86
CA LEU A 128 4.21 -18.28 -10.45
C LEU A 128 3.63 -19.56 -9.86
N SER A 129 2.43 -19.52 -9.28
CA SER A 129 1.66 -20.68 -8.77
C SER A 129 0.35 -20.15 -8.17
N VAL A 130 -0.53 -21.05 -7.73
CA VAL A 130 -1.71 -20.71 -6.91
C VAL A 130 -1.29 -20.14 -5.55
N SER A 131 -1.88 -18.99 -5.18
CA SER A 131 -1.72 -18.36 -3.88
C SER A 131 -2.32 -19.23 -2.75
N PRO A 132 -1.64 -19.39 -1.61
CA PRO A 132 -2.19 -20.12 -0.46
C PRO A 132 -3.43 -19.43 0.12
N PHE A 133 -3.59 -18.12 -0.09
CA PHE A 133 -4.74 -17.36 0.42
C PHE A 133 -6.03 -17.55 -0.41
N THR A 134 -5.95 -18.21 -1.56
CA THR A 134 -7.13 -18.48 -2.42
C THR A 134 -8.24 -19.22 -1.66
N THR A 135 -7.88 -19.99 -0.63
CA THR A 135 -8.83 -20.79 0.16
C THR A 135 -9.54 -19.99 1.26
N VAL A 136 -9.04 -18.81 1.64
CA VAL A 136 -9.54 -18.06 2.81
C VAL A 136 -10.27 -16.76 2.45
N PHE A 137 -10.01 -16.18 1.27
CA PHE A 137 -10.67 -14.93 0.86
C PHE A 137 -12.12 -15.17 0.45
N ASP A 138 -13.03 -14.30 0.92
CA ASP A 138 -14.42 -14.32 0.47
C ASP A 138 -14.59 -13.60 -0.88
N VAL A 139 -13.59 -12.79 -1.28
CA VAL A 139 -13.50 -12.15 -2.59
C VAL A 139 -12.32 -12.76 -3.34
N PRO A 140 -12.55 -13.36 -4.54
CA PRO A 140 -11.47 -14.01 -5.26
C PRO A 140 -10.42 -13.02 -5.77
N LEU A 141 -9.18 -13.49 -5.90
CA LEU A 141 -8.11 -12.72 -6.55
C LEU A 141 -8.49 -12.37 -8.00
N PRO A 142 -8.02 -11.23 -8.55
CA PRO A 142 -7.21 -10.21 -7.87
C PRO A 142 -8.06 -9.18 -7.11
N ARG A 143 -9.39 -9.30 -7.07
CA ARG A 143 -10.29 -8.28 -6.49
C ARG A 143 -10.13 -8.10 -4.98
N SER A 144 -9.59 -9.10 -4.28
CA SER A 144 -9.22 -9.01 -2.87
C SER A 144 -7.88 -8.31 -2.62
N LEU A 145 -7.12 -7.93 -3.66
CA LEU A 145 -5.88 -7.18 -3.49
C LEU A 145 -6.18 -5.70 -3.33
N ILE A 146 -5.71 -5.15 -2.22
CA ILE A 146 -5.88 -3.74 -1.86
C ILE A 146 -4.55 -3.03 -2.04
N ILE A 147 -4.52 -2.04 -2.93
CA ILE A 147 -3.34 -1.20 -3.17
C ILE A 147 -3.03 -0.40 -1.91
N ASP A 148 -1.84 -0.60 -1.35
CA ASP A 148 -1.39 0.17 -0.21
C ASP A 148 -0.98 1.60 -0.62
N TYR A 149 -1.86 2.56 -0.34
CA TYR A 149 -1.65 3.99 -0.57
C TYR A 149 -0.35 4.50 0.08
N MET A 150 0.01 3.96 1.25
CA MET A 150 1.19 4.42 1.98
C MET A 150 2.49 4.10 1.22
N HIS A 151 2.69 2.85 0.80
CA HIS A 151 3.87 2.49 0.04
C HIS A 151 3.82 3.00 -1.41
N VAL A 152 2.67 2.91 -2.07
CA VAL A 152 2.55 3.22 -3.51
C VAL A 152 2.57 4.72 -3.77
N SER A 153 1.59 5.45 -3.26
CA SER A 153 1.42 6.86 -3.60
C SER A 153 2.40 7.75 -2.82
N LEU A 154 2.63 7.49 -1.53
CA LEU A 154 3.46 8.36 -0.69
C LEU A 154 4.95 8.01 -0.77
N LEU A 155 5.36 6.87 -0.20
CA LEU A 155 6.77 6.52 -0.04
C LEU A 155 7.50 6.27 -1.35
N ARG A 156 6.78 5.88 -2.41
CA ARG A 156 7.34 5.63 -3.74
C ARG A 156 7.04 6.79 -4.69
N HIS A 157 5.81 6.90 -5.21
CA HIS A 157 5.55 7.80 -6.33
C HIS A 157 5.76 9.29 -6.00
N THR A 158 5.08 9.81 -4.98
CA THR A 158 5.24 11.21 -4.53
C THR A 158 6.69 11.54 -4.22
N LYS A 159 7.36 10.69 -3.43
CA LYS A 159 8.78 10.86 -3.09
C LYS A 159 9.66 10.94 -4.35
N THR A 160 9.44 10.04 -5.32
CA THR A 160 10.19 9.99 -6.58
C THR A 160 9.99 11.23 -7.43
N VAL A 161 8.73 11.67 -7.59
CA VAL A 161 8.38 12.85 -8.39
C VAL A 161 9.00 14.11 -7.79
N ILE A 162 8.88 14.32 -6.48
CA ILE A 162 9.45 15.48 -5.81
C ILE A 162 10.98 15.48 -5.93
N GLN A 163 11.63 14.33 -5.71
CA GLN A 163 13.07 14.21 -5.88
C GLN A 163 13.52 14.47 -7.32
N TYR A 164 12.72 14.05 -8.30
CA TYR A 164 13.01 14.34 -9.71
C TYR A 164 12.92 15.84 -9.98
N LEU A 165 11.85 16.50 -9.54
CA LEU A 165 11.69 17.95 -9.70
C LEU A 165 12.85 18.70 -9.03
N TYR A 166 13.15 18.36 -7.78
CA TYR A 166 14.25 18.93 -7.01
C TYR A 166 15.61 18.81 -7.71
N LYS A 167 15.90 17.67 -8.34
CA LYS A 167 17.19 17.43 -9.01
C LYS A 167 17.28 18.02 -10.42
N ASN A 168 16.18 18.04 -11.17
CA ASN A 168 16.22 18.34 -12.61
C ASN A 168 15.68 19.73 -12.97
N TYR A 169 14.83 20.33 -12.13
CA TYR A 169 14.26 21.65 -12.39
C TYR A 169 14.86 22.75 -11.54
N LEU A 170 15.41 22.41 -10.35
CA LEU A 170 15.91 23.40 -9.41
C LEU A 170 17.45 23.46 -9.41
N LYS A 171 17.97 24.70 -9.40
CA LYS A 171 19.37 25.04 -9.15
C LYS A 171 19.70 24.87 -7.65
N PRO A 172 20.99 24.75 -7.26
CA PRO A 172 21.39 24.57 -5.86
C PRO A 172 20.83 25.62 -4.89
N ARG A 173 20.75 26.90 -5.30
CA ARG A 173 20.16 27.97 -4.48
C ARG A 173 18.66 27.77 -4.25
N GLU A 174 17.91 27.46 -5.30
CA GLU A 174 16.47 27.21 -5.26
C GLU A 174 16.14 25.97 -4.41
N ARG A 175 17.01 24.94 -4.46
CA ARG A 175 16.92 23.75 -3.61
C ARG A 175 17.00 24.10 -2.12
N ASN A 176 17.97 24.92 -1.74
CA ASN A 176 18.12 25.37 -0.35
C ASN A 176 16.92 26.20 0.09
N GLU A 177 16.41 27.07 -0.78
CA GLU A 177 15.23 27.88 -0.50
C GLU A 177 13.97 27.02 -0.34
N LEU A 178 13.74 26.05 -1.22
CA LEU A 178 12.62 25.11 -1.12
C LEU A 178 12.71 24.26 0.16
N ASP A 179 13.91 23.79 0.51
CA ASP A 179 14.16 23.05 1.76
C ASP A 179 13.83 23.90 3.00
N GLU A 180 14.20 25.18 2.99
CA GLU A 180 13.87 26.12 4.07
C GLU A 180 12.37 26.39 4.16
N ARG A 181 11.71 26.58 3.02
CA ARG A 181 10.25 26.73 2.97
C ARG A 181 9.53 25.49 3.51
N PHE A 182 9.97 24.28 3.16
CA PHE A 182 9.40 23.06 3.75
C PHE A 182 9.64 22.95 5.26
N ARG A 183 10.82 23.36 5.74
CA ARG A 183 11.18 23.31 7.16
C ARG A 183 10.36 24.28 8.01
N THR A 184 10.13 25.48 7.48
CA THR A 184 9.48 26.60 8.18
C THR A 184 7.97 26.67 7.98
N GLN A 185 7.43 25.90 7.04
CA GLN A 185 5.99 25.86 6.79
C GLN A 185 5.22 25.53 8.08
N SER A 186 4.40 26.48 8.52
CA SER A 186 3.49 26.31 9.65
C SER A 186 2.38 25.31 9.31
N PHE A 187 2.09 24.41 10.26
CA PHE A 187 0.96 23.50 10.21
C PHE A 187 0.05 23.71 11.41
N PRO A 188 -1.25 23.42 11.28
CA PRO A 188 -2.13 23.36 12.44
C PRO A 188 -1.55 22.42 13.51
N HIS A 189 -1.69 22.80 14.79
CA HIS A 189 -1.07 22.12 15.93
C HIS A 189 -1.41 20.61 16.03
N PHE A 190 -2.56 20.19 15.47
CA PHE A 190 -3.00 18.79 15.45
C PHE A 190 -2.30 17.92 14.39
N PHE A 191 -1.45 18.51 13.54
CA PHE A 191 -0.59 17.75 12.63
C PHE A 191 0.64 17.25 13.40
N ASN A 192 0.69 15.95 13.69
CA ASN A 192 1.77 15.32 14.46
C ASN A 192 3.17 15.38 13.81
N ARG A 193 3.30 15.86 12.56
CA ARG A 193 4.58 15.94 11.84
C ARG A 193 4.62 17.14 10.89
N LYS A 194 5.70 17.91 10.98
CA LYS A 194 6.07 18.96 10.01
C LYS A 194 6.53 18.34 8.68
N MET A 195 6.50 19.15 7.62
CA MET A 195 7.16 18.82 6.37
C MET A 195 8.68 18.74 6.58
N ARG A 196 9.35 17.89 5.79
CA ARG A 196 10.81 17.76 5.82
C ARG A 196 11.42 18.31 4.54
N PRO A 197 12.63 18.88 4.63
CA PRO A 197 13.48 19.16 3.47
C PRO A 197 13.62 17.96 2.54
N VAL A 198 13.71 18.21 1.24
CA VAL A 198 13.86 17.16 0.21
C VAL A 198 15.18 16.41 0.38
N LYS A 199 16.25 17.09 0.83
CA LYS A 199 17.54 16.45 1.14
C LYS A 199 17.45 15.39 2.26
N GLU A 200 16.44 15.47 3.13
CA GLU A 200 16.22 14.54 4.25
C GLU A 200 15.20 13.44 3.93
N PHE A 201 14.81 13.28 2.68
CA PHE A 201 13.76 12.34 2.28
C PHE A 201 14.08 10.87 2.59
N SER A 202 15.35 10.50 2.79
CA SER A 202 15.74 9.18 3.33
C SER A 202 15.11 8.90 4.69
N TYR A 203 14.91 9.92 5.52
CA TYR A 203 14.33 9.82 6.87
C TYR A 203 12.86 10.28 6.93
N CYS A 204 12.28 10.65 5.79
CA CYS A 204 10.91 11.14 5.75
C CYS A 204 9.91 9.98 5.88
N LYS A 205 9.03 10.07 6.88
CA LYS A 205 7.96 9.08 7.09
C LYS A 205 6.79 9.35 6.15
N ALA A 206 6.04 8.30 5.84
CA ALA A 206 4.86 8.40 4.97
C ALA A 206 3.86 9.47 5.41
N THR A 207 3.61 9.62 6.72
CA THR A 207 2.72 10.67 7.25
C THR A 207 3.22 12.08 6.98
N GLY A 208 4.53 12.31 6.92
CA GLY A 208 5.12 13.58 6.51
C GLY A 208 4.94 13.83 5.00
N LEU A 209 5.15 12.81 4.17
CA LEU A 209 4.87 12.88 2.74
C LEU A 209 3.38 13.08 2.42
N ARG A 210 2.47 12.52 3.22
CA ARG A 210 1.04 12.78 3.11
C ARG A 210 0.72 14.25 3.35
N ASN A 211 1.26 14.81 4.43
CA ASN A 211 1.07 16.23 4.75
C ASN A 211 1.63 17.10 3.61
N MET A 212 2.80 16.70 3.10
CA MET A 212 3.42 17.33 1.93
C MET A 212 2.49 17.32 0.71
N LEU A 213 2.12 16.14 0.23
CA LEU A 213 1.31 15.93 -0.94
C LEU A 213 -0.02 16.68 -0.90
N LEU A 214 -0.75 16.57 0.23
CA LEU A 214 -2.13 17.03 0.30
C LEU A 214 -2.29 18.51 0.66
N TYR A 215 -1.26 19.17 1.23
CA TYR A 215 -1.42 20.51 1.80
C TYR A 215 -0.38 21.54 1.35
N GLY A 216 0.88 21.17 1.12
CA GLY A 216 1.91 22.19 0.85
C GLY A 216 2.79 21.96 -0.36
N LEU A 217 2.73 20.79 -1.01
CA LEU A 217 3.57 20.52 -2.17
C LEU A 217 3.37 21.57 -3.27
N LEU A 218 2.13 21.78 -3.74
CA LEU A 218 1.82 22.72 -4.82
C LEU A 218 2.22 24.18 -4.49
N PRO A 219 1.77 24.79 -3.38
CA PRO A 219 2.08 26.20 -3.11
C PRO A 219 3.58 26.43 -2.87
N LEU A 220 4.28 25.46 -2.27
CA LEU A 220 5.71 25.61 -1.98
C LEU A 220 6.59 25.39 -3.20
N ILE A 221 6.23 24.48 -4.11
CA ILE A 221 7.06 24.15 -5.28
C ILE A 221 6.80 25.07 -6.49
N ARG A 222 5.58 25.63 -6.60
CA ARG A 222 5.14 26.44 -7.76
C ARG A 222 6.10 27.57 -8.17
N PRO A 223 6.75 28.31 -7.25
CA PRO A 223 7.69 29.37 -7.62
C PRO A 223 8.96 28.86 -8.30
N PHE A 224 9.29 27.58 -8.14
CA PHE A 224 10.55 26.98 -8.58
C PHE A 224 10.44 26.12 -9.84
N VAL A 225 9.22 25.92 -10.35
CA VAL A 225 8.98 25.09 -11.55
C VAL A 225 8.15 25.86 -12.58
N PRO A 226 8.33 25.58 -13.88
CA PRO A 226 7.50 26.15 -14.93
C PRO A 226 6.00 25.86 -14.72
N VAL A 227 5.14 26.74 -15.21
CA VAL A 227 3.68 26.61 -15.10
C VAL A 227 3.16 25.27 -15.61
N PRO A 228 3.61 24.75 -16.77
CA PRO A 228 3.16 23.43 -17.25
C PRO A 228 3.48 22.29 -16.29
N VAL A 229 4.64 22.33 -15.62
CA VAL A 229 5.07 21.32 -14.65
C VAL A 229 4.21 21.37 -13.40
N ALA A 230 3.92 22.58 -12.90
CA ALA A 230 3.03 22.75 -11.75
C ALA A 230 1.59 22.31 -12.07
N ALA A 231 1.09 22.64 -13.27
CA ALA A 231 -0.22 22.22 -13.75
C ALA A 231 -0.30 20.69 -13.84
N HIS A 232 0.71 20.03 -14.41
CA HIS A 232 0.76 18.57 -14.49
C HIS A 232 0.81 17.92 -13.10
N LEU A 233 1.64 18.43 -12.18
CA LEU A 233 1.69 17.97 -10.79
C LEU A 233 0.34 18.17 -10.07
N SER A 234 -0.40 19.22 -10.42
CA SER A 234 -1.71 19.49 -9.82
C SER A 234 -2.76 18.44 -10.17
N LEU A 235 -2.67 17.80 -11.34
CA LEU A 235 -3.54 16.68 -11.72
C LEU A 235 -3.38 15.52 -10.72
N TYR A 236 -2.13 15.16 -10.43
CA TYR A 236 -1.80 14.11 -9.47
C TYR A 236 -2.28 14.47 -8.06
N VAL A 237 -1.90 15.65 -7.56
CA VAL A 237 -2.27 16.10 -6.20
C VAL A 237 -3.79 16.15 -6.04
N THR A 238 -4.51 16.68 -7.03
CA THR A 238 -5.97 16.78 -7.01
C THR A 238 -6.63 15.40 -7.02
N SER A 239 -6.18 14.47 -7.88
CA SER A 239 -6.70 13.11 -7.89
C SER A 239 -6.53 12.40 -6.55
N MET A 240 -5.34 12.53 -5.92
CA MET A 240 -5.09 11.96 -4.60
C MET A 240 -5.98 12.61 -3.53
N ARG A 241 -6.22 13.92 -3.62
CA ARG A 241 -7.09 14.66 -2.68
C ARG A 241 -8.57 14.27 -2.79
N LEU A 242 -9.03 13.89 -3.99
CA LEU A 242 -10.37 13.35 -4.22
C LEU A 242 -10.50 11.94 -3.61
N LEU A 243 -9.54 11.06 -3.91
CA LEU A 243 -9.58 9.65 -3.46
C LEU A 243 -9.20 9.45 -1.98
N HIS A 244 -8.56 10.42 -1.32
CA HIS A 244 -8.19 10.34 0.10
C HIS A 244 -9.34 10.65 1.07
N GLY A 245 -10.46 11.19 0.60
CA GLY A 245 -11.58 11.59 1.45
C GLY A 245 -12.86 10.80 1.17
N PRO A 246 -13.94 11.10 1.91
CA PRO A 246 -15.28 10.72 1.47
C PRO A 246 -15.58 11.33 0.09
N ARG A 247 -16.60 10.80 -0.60
CA ARG A 247 -17.02 11.24 -1.93
C ARG A 247 -17.44 12.71 -1.93
N LYS A 248 -16.53 13.60 -2.32
CA LYS A 248 -16.77 15.05 -2.33
C LYS A 248 -17.66 15.51 -3.47
N LEU A 249 -17.65 14.78 -4.57
CA LEU A 249 -18.43 15.05 -5.78
C LEU A 249 -19.55 14.00 -5.96
N GLY A 250 -20.00 13.38 -4.87
CA GLY A 250 -20.93 12.26 -4.96
C GLY A 250 -20.32 11.09 -5.75
N SER A 251 -21.15 10.41 -6.55
CA SER A 251 -20.78 9.28 -7.41
C SER A 251 -19.70 9.61 -8.45
N ASP A 252 -19.49 10.89 -8.76
CA ASP A 252 -18.54 11.30 -9.81
C ASP A 252 -17.11 11.41 -9.26
N THR A 253 -16.91 11.29 -7.94
CA THR A 253 -15.60 11.48 -7.30
C THR A 253 -14.54 10.57 -7.90
N GLU A 254 -14.82 9.26 -7.99
CA GLU A 254 -13.93 8.26 -8.57
C GLU A 254 -13.72 8.47 -10.08
N LEU A 255 -14.76 8.85 -10.82
CA LEU A 255 -14.68 9.12 -12.26
C LEU A 255 -13.75 10.29 -12.57
N VAL A 256 -13.96 11.42 -11.90
CA VAL A 256 -13.15 12.64 -12.08
C VAL A 256 -11.70 12.37 -11.67
N ALA A 257 -11.49 11.67 -10.55
CA ALA A 257 -10.14 11.30 -10.13
C ALA A 257 -9.44 10.40 -11.16
N ASN A 258 -10.15 9.45 -11.75
CA ASN A 258 -9.60 8.59 -12.79
C ASN A 258 -9.19 9.36 -14.05
N GLN A 259 -10.01 10.34 -14.48
CA GLN A 259 -9.69 11.21 -15.61
C GLN A 259 -8.41 12.02 -15.35
N LEU A 260 -8.28 12.60 -14.15
CA LEU A 260 -7.07 13.34 -13.76
C LEU A 260 -5.83 12.45 -13.73
N ILE A 261 -5.92 11.23 -13.19
CA ILE A 261 -4.83 10.25 -13.19
C ILE A 261 -4.45 9.85 -14.62
N SER A 262 -5.45 9.64 -15.48
CA SER A 262 -5.23 9.24 -16.87
C SER A 262 -4.46 10.31 -17.65
N ILE A 263 -4.85 11.58 -17.52
CA ILE A 263 -4.13 12.71 -18.12
C ILE A 263 -2.71 12.81 -17.53
N TYR A 264 -2.59 12.75 -16.20
CA TYR A 264 -1.30 12.80 -15.52
C TYR A 264 -0.34 11.71 -16.01
N TYR A 265 -0.83 10.47 -16.19
CA TYR A 265 0.00 9.35 -16.63
C TYR A 265 0.32 9.44 -18.12
N LYS A 266 -0.66 9.75 -18.97
CA LYS A 266 -0.45 9.95 -20.41
C LYS A 266 0.66 10.97 -20.68
N ASP A 267 0.61 12.11 -20.00
CA ASP A 267 1.55 13.21 -20.19
C ASP A 267 2.82 13.07 -19.34
N HIS A 268 2.91 12.05 -18.48
CA HIS A 268 4.03 11.83 -17.56
C HIS A 268 5.41 11.87 -18.24
N PRO A 269 5.63 11.27 -19.43
CA PRO A 269 6.92 11.31 -20.13
C PRO A 269 7.37 12.71 -20.54
N LEU A 270 6.44 13.64 -20.73
CA LEU A 270 6.74 15.03 -21.11
C LEU A 270 7.45 15.78 -19.97
N PHE A 271 7.16 15.41 -18.72
CA PHE A 271 7.66 16.11 -17.53
C PHE A 271 8.73 15.30 -16.77
N TYR A 272 8.65 13.97 -16.84
CA TYR A 272 9.46 13.05 -16.03
C TYR A 272 10.06 11.95 -16.91
N LYS A 273 11.38 11.95 -17.05
CA LYS A 273 12.08 10.93 -17.82
C LYS A 273 12.15 9.61 -17.05
N LYS A 274 11.68 8.52 -17.66
CA LYS A 274 11.86 7.12 -17.20
C LYS A 274 11.27 6.83 -15.81
N ILE A 275 10.16 7.49 -15.43
CA ILE A 275 9.43 7.32 -14.16
C ILE A 275 8.06 6.63 -14.35
N GLN A 276 7.83 6.00 -15.51
CA GLN A 276 6.64 5.16 -15.74
C GLN A 276 6.82 3.74 -15.19
N ASN A 277 7.21 3.65 -13.93
CA ASN A 277 7.40 2.38 -13.24
C ASN A 277 6.06 1.75 -12.79
N TYR A 278 6.11 0.53 -12.26
CA TYR A 278 4.92 -0.18 -11.79
C TYR A 278 4.09 0.61 -10.77
N VAL A 279 4.75 1.41 -9.93
CA VAL A 279 4.07 2.20 -8.91
C VAL A 279 3.19 3.26 -9.55
N LEU A 280 3.67 3.94 -10.60
CA LEU A 280 2.81 4.85 -11.37
C LEU A 280 1.66 4.07 -12.01
N HIS A 281 1.93 2.91 -12.61
CA HIS A 281 0.89 2.09 -13.23
C HIS A 281 -0.25 1.71 -12.28
N LEU A 282 0.07 1.37 -11.02
CA LEU A 282 -0.94 1.08 -9.99
C LEU A 282 -1.93 2.22 -9.75
N HIS A 283 -1.57 3.47 -10.09
CA HIS A 283 -2.49 4.60 -9.93
C HIS A 283 -3.71 4.51 -10.86
N CYS A 284 -3.60 3.86 -12.03
CA CYS A 284 -4.74 3.60 -12.92
C CYS A 284 -5.85 2.78 -12.26
N HIS A 285 -5.52 2.02 -11.21
CA HIS A 285 -6.47 1.15 -10.52
C HIS A 285 -7.05 1.82 -9.26
N LEU A 286 -6.58 3.00 -8.85
CA LEU A 286 -7.01 3.61 -7.59
C LEU A 286 -8.47 4.04 -7.58
N ALA A 287 -9.05 4.40 -8.73
CA ALA A 287 -10.47 4.71 -8.81
C ALA A 287 -11.34 3.48 -8.54
N ASP A 288 -11.00 2.33 -9.14
CA ASP A 288 -11.67 1.05 -8.87
C ASP A 288 -11.48 0.62 -7.41
N GLN A 289 -10.27 0.78 -6.87
CA GLN A 289 -9.98 0.50 -5.45
C GLN A 289 -10.81 1.38 -4.51
N TYR A 290 -10.99 2.66 -4.87
CA TYR A 290 -11.81 3.58 -4.11
C TYR A 290 -13.30 3.20 -4.17
N TYR A 291 -13.78 2.82 -5.35
CA TYR A 291 -15.14 2.35 -5.54
C TYR A 291 -15.42 1.11 -4.68
N LEU A 292 -14.52 0.11 -4.72
CA LEU A 292 -14.68 -1.16 -4.03
C LEU A 292 -14.46 -1.03 -2.51
N HIS A 293 -13.38 -0.37 -2.09
CA HIS A 293 -12.86 -0.44 -0.72
C HIS A 293 -12.98 0.89 0.04
N GLY A 294 -13.39 1.96 -0.62
CA GLY A 294 -13.56 3.30 -0.06
C GLY A 294 -12.26 4.12 -0.04
N SER A 295 -12.25 5.14 0.82
CA SER A 295 -11.20 6.16 0.87
C SER A 295 -9.77 5.62 1.03
N LEU A 296 -8.80 6.20 0.29
CA LEU A 296 -7.37 5.91 0.44
C LEU A 296 -6.83 6.21 1.84
N SER A 297 -7.51 7.06 2.62
CA SER A 297 -7.19 7.26 4.04
C SER A 297 -7.23 5.96 4.83
N ASN A 298 -8.05 5.01 4.38
CA ASN A 298 -8.32 3.73 5.03
C ASN A 298 -7.61 2.55 4.33
N LEU A 299 -7.06 2.77 3.13
CA LEU A 299 -6.38 1.77 2.30
C LEU A 299 -4.85 1.86 2.42
N GLY A 300 -4.36 2.03 3.65
CA GLY A 300 -2.93 2.13 3.94
C GLY A 300 -2.50 1.26 5.11
N VAL A 301 -1.26 0.80 5.08
CA VAL A 301 -0.69 -0.08 6.14
C VAL A 301 0.01 0.68 7.29
N PHE A 302 -0.39 1.93 7.55
CA PHE A 302 0.20 2.78 8.60
C PHE A 302 0.14 2.15 10.00
N GLY A 303 -1.01 1.54 10.34
CA GLY A 303 -1.22 0.88 11.62
C GLY A 303 -0.37 -0.39 11.74
N GLN A 304 -0.32 -1.16 10.66
CA GLN A 304 0.45 -2.40 10.56
C GLN A 304 1.96 -2.15 10.67
N GLU A 305 2.51 -1.14 9.98
CA GLU A 305 3.92 -0.74 10.16
C GLU A 305 4.22 -0.27 11.59
N SER A 306 3.31 0.49 12.18
CA SER A 306 3.44 0.93 13.57
C SER A 306 3.41 -0.25 14.54
N PHE A 307 2.57 -1.25 14.25
CA PHE A 307 2.49 -2.51 14.97
C PHE A 307 3.74 -3.36 14.79
N LEU A 308 4.26 -3.52 13.57
CA LEU A 308 5.51 -4.23 13.31
C LEU A 308 6.70 -3.56 14.01
N GLY A 309 6.78 -2.23 14.01
CA GLY A 309 7.80 -1.49 14.75
C GLY A 309 7.67 -1.59 16.28
N TYR A 310 6.49 -1.93 16.80
CA TYR A 310 6.30 -2.33 18.19
C TYR A 310 6.75 -3.77 18.43
N PHE A 311 6.27 -4.68 17.59
CA PHE A 311 6.57 -6.10 17.60
C PHE A 311 8.08 -6.37 17.50
N SER A 312 8.81 -5.56 16.71
CA SER A 312 10.26 -5.65 16.56
C SER A 312 11.05 -5.14 17.77
N ARG A 313 10.46 -4.34 18.66
CA ARG A 313 11.12 -3.85 19.88
C ARG A 313 11.06 -4.87 21.01
N GLY A 314 10.09 -5.79 21.00
CA GLY A 314 9.99 -6.92 21.93
C GLY A 314 11.03 -8.03 21.70
N ARG A 315 12.13 -7.72 20.98
CA ARG A 315 13.24 -8.62 20.69
C ARG A 315 14.30 -8.49 21.79
N SER A 316 14.17 -9.27 22.85
CA SER A 316 15.27 -9.49 23.79
C SER A 316 15.83 -10.91 23.58
N GLY A 317 17.16 -11.04 23.58
CA GLY A 317 17.85 -12.33 23.48
C GLY A 317 18.15 -12.82 22.06
N THR A 318 18.92 -13.91 21.98
CA THR A 318 19.47 -14.49 20.74
C THR A 318 18.82 -15.82 20.34
N ARG A 319 18.00 -16.42 21.22
CA ARG A 319 17.33 -17.72 21.02
C ARG A 319 15.83 -17.57 21.18
N ASN A 320 15.05 -18.41 20.49
CA ASN A 320 13.58 -18.46 20.56
C ASN A 320 12.88 -17.11 20.33
N LEU A 321 13.44 -16.28 19.45
CA LEU A 321 12.99 -14.92 19.25
C LEU A 321 11.50 -14.84 18.85
N GLY A 322 11.03 -15.76 18.01
CA GLY A 322 9.60 -15.83 17.65
C GLY A 322 8.70 -16.04 18.85
N GLN A 323 9.06 -16.98 19.74
CA GLN A 323 8.31 -17.26 20.96
C GLN A 323 8.33 -16.08 21.94
N ILE A 324 9.49 -15.43 22.10
CA ILE A 324 9.61 -14.25 22.98
C ILE A 324 8.69 -13.13 22.50
N ILE A 325 8.71 -12.85 21.19
CA ILE A 325 7.87 -11.79 20.64
C ILE A 325 6.38 -12.13 20.82
N LEU A 326 5.98 -13.39 20.54
CA LEU A 326 4.60 -13.82 20.73
C LEU A 326 4.17 -13.76 22.20
N ASN A 327 5.01 -14.24 23.13
CA ASN A 327 4.73 -14.20 24.56
C ASN A 327 4.54 -12.76 25.06
N ASN A 328 5.44 -11.84 24.69
CA ASN A 328 5.33 -10.43 25.05
C ASN A 328 4.01 -9.83 24.53
N TYR A 329 3.66 -10.13 23.28
CA TYR A 329 2.39 -9.70 22.71
C TYR A 329 1.17 -10.25 23.46
N HIS A 330 1.18 -11.54 23.82
CA HIS A 330 0.10 -12.17 24.59
C HIS A 330 -0.05 -11.57 25.99
N VAL A 331 1.05 -11.31 26.69
CA VAL A 331 1.05 -10.66 28.00
C VAL A 331 0.43 -9.27 27.89
N ASP A 332 0.90 -8.45 26.96
CA ASP A 332 0.38 -7.09 26.75
C ASP A 332 -1.12 -7.09 26.43
N PHE A 333 -1.56 -8.00 25.55
CA PHE A 333 -2.96 -8.14 25.17
C PHE A 333 -3.82 -8.57 26.35
N THR A 334 -3.33 -9.50 27.18
CA THR A 334 -4.04 -9.98 28.38
C THR A 334 -4.18 -8.88 29.42
N LEU A 335 -3.09 -8.17 29.72
CA LEU A 335 -3.09 -7.03 30.66
C LEU A 335 -4.03 -5.92 30.19
N TYR A 336 -4.06 -5.64 28.88
CA TYR A 336 -5.00 -4.68 28.32
C TYR A 336 -6.45 -5.11 28.58
N ASN A 337 -6.81 -6.36 28.29
CA ASN A 337 -8.17 -6.85 28.50
C ASN A 337 -8.58 -6.83 29.98
N GLN A 338 -7.67 -7.20 30.89
CA GLN A 338 -7.90 -7.11 32.32
C GLN A 338 -8.13 -5.65 32.76
N SER A 339 -7.34 -4.69 32.27
CA SER A 339 -7.52 -3.27 32.60
C SER A 339 -8.90 -2.72 32.17
N GLN A 340 -9.42 -3.18 31.03
CA GLN A 340 -10.74 -2.80 30.53
C GLN A 340 -11.87 -3.40 31.38
N GLN A 341 -11.71 -4.62 31.88
CA GLN A 341 -12.67 -5.24 32.80
C GLN A 341 -12.71 -4.49 34.14
N ILE A 342 -11.56 -4.07 34.66
CA ILE A 342 -11.49 -3.28 35.90
C ILE A 342 -12.09 -1.88 35.72
N SER A 343 -11.94 -1.26 34.55
CA SER A 343 -12.44 0.09 34.29
C SER A 343 -13.95 0.14 34.00
N ASN A 344 -14.57 -0.99 33.70
CA ASN A 344 -16.00 -1.12 33.40
C ASN A 344 -16.80 -1.71 34.57
N ASN A 345 -16.12 -2.08 35.67
CA ASN A 345 -16.71 -2.38 36.97
C ASN A 345 -16.55 -1.16 37.87
#